data_AF-A0A101S0M2-F1
#
_entry.id   AF-A0A101S0M2-F1
#
_cell.length_a   1.000
_cell.length_b   1.000
_cell.length_c   1.000
_cell.angle_alpha   90.00
_cell.angle_beta   90.00
_cell.angle_gamma   90.00
#
_symmetry.space_group_name_H-M   'P 1'
#
loop_
_entity.id
_entity.type
_entity.pdbx_description
1 polymer ?
#
loop_
_entity_poly.entity_id
_entity_poly.type
_entity_poly.pdbx_seq_one_letter_code
_entity_poly.pdbx_strand_id
1 'polypeptide(L)'
;MDHLPTTEAAVTALRALAAAYGLAIEVTHDIGADQTSRRSSAGVGVTTDPDGTLPHEAYVELGGRPLVDVRLFPEDDALITVDGVECPDIARDDVPAFLRALYEGHAWVKTRRFPPSHFLMVPLPGDRVHKEFIPVGLGPWLNGRTQ
;
A
#
# COMPACT_ATOMS: atom_id res chain seq x y z
N MET A 1 -11.22 -11.73 8.21
CA MET A 1 -10.59 -10.51 7.70
C MET A 1 -11.25 -9.36 8.41
N ASP A 2 -10.45 -8.42 8.89
CA ASP A 2 -10.98 -7.19 9.47
C ASP A 2 -11.44 -6.32 8.30
N HIS A 3 -12.74 -6.06 8.22
CA HIS A 3 -13.30 -5.16 7.22
C HIS A 3 -13.03 -3.72 7.66
N LEU A 4 -12.48 -2.90 6.76
CA LEU A 4 -12.09 -1.51 6.98
C LEU A 4 -13.02 -0.60 6.17
N PRO A 5 -14.23 -0.33 6.68
CA PRO A 5 -15.28 0.36 5.92
C PRO A 5 -14.97 1.82 5.64
N THR A 6 -13.96 2.40 6.30
CA THR A 6 -13.56 3.80 6.13
C THR A 6 -12.05 3.94 6.06
N THR A 7 -11.59 5.02 5.43
CA THR A 7 -10.17 5.40 5.40
C THR A 7 -9.61 5.61 6.82
N GLU A 8 -10.37 6.23 7.73
CA GLU A 8 -9.99 6.39 9.13
C GLU A 8 -9.80 5.04 9.86
N ALA A 9 -10.65 4.05 9.56
CA ALA A 9 -10.48 2.70 10.12
C ALA A 9 -9.18 2.07 9.62
N ALA A 10 -8.86 2.25 8.33
CA ALA A 10 -7.59 1.78 7.77
C ALA A 10 -6.38 2.49 8.37
N VAL A 11 -6.40 3.83 8.48
CA VAL A 11 -5.35 4.62 9.13
C VAL A 11 -5.16 4.18 10.59
N THR A 12 -6.24 3.91 11.32
CA THR A 12 -6.18 3.41 12.70
C THR A 12 -5.50 2.04 12.76
N ALA A 13 -5.84 1.13 11.85
CA ALA A 13 -5.19 -0.17 11.75
C ALA A 13 -3.69 -0.04 11.42
N LEU A 14 -3.32 0.88 10.54
CA LEU A 14 -1.92 1.18 10.19
C LEU A 14 -1.13 1.73 11.39
N ARG A 15 -1.73 2.63 12.19
CA ARG A 15 -1.11 3.13 13.44
C ARG A 15 -0.88 2.01 14.45
N ALA A 16 -1.85 1.11 14.61
CA ALA A 16 -1.70 -0.04 15.49
C ALA A 16 -0.59 -0.99 15.00
N LEU A 17 -0.49 -1.21 13.69
CA LEU A 17 0.56 -1.99 13.07
C LEU A 17 1.94 -1.36 13.28
N ALA A 18 2.08 -0.05 13.02
CA ALA A 18 3.31 0.67 13.24
C ALA A 18 3.78 0.56 14.70
N ALA A 19 2.86 0.70 15.66
CA ALA A 19 3.16 0.51 17.07
C ALA A 19 3.62 -0.92 17.39
N ALA A 20 2.98 -1.94 16.79
CA ALA A 20 3.32 -3.35 17.03
C ALA A 20 4.72 -3.72 16.53
N TYR A 21 5.16 -3.16 15.39
CA TYR A 21 6.48 -3.41 14.81
C TYR A 21 7.53 -2.34 15.15
N GLY A 22 7.19 -1.34 15.97
CA GLY A 22 8.10 -0.26 16.38
C GLY A 22 8.54 0.65 15.21
N LEU A 23 7.65 0.86 14.24
CA LEU A 23 7.89 1.66 13.05
C LEU A 23 7.58 3.14 13.32
N ALA A 24 8.38 4.02 12.71
CA ALA A 24 7.98 5.42 12.60
C ALA A 24 6.80 5.52 11.62
N ILE A 25 5.80 6.34 11.95
CA ILE A 25 4.63 6.55 11.11
C ILE A 25 4.32 8.04 10.98
N GLU A 26 4.22 8.51 9.75
CA GLU A 26 3.70 9.82 9.40
C GLU A 26 2.40 9.64 8.60
N VAL A 27 1.40 10.47 8.87
CA VAL A 27 0.09 10.39 8.19
C VAL A 27 -0.31 11.78 7.76
N THR A 28 -0.49 11.93 6.45
CA THR A 28 -0.95 13.15 5.81
C THR A 28 -2.32 12.88 5.19
N HIS A 29 -3.30 13.71 5.51
CA HIS A 29 -4.62 13.62 4.91
C HIS A 29 -4.73 14.69 3.84
N ASP A 30 -4.78 14.29 2.57
CA ASP A 30 -5.04 15.21 1.47
C ASP A 30 -6.55 15.20 1.20
N ILE A 31 -7.22 16.19 1.78
CA ILE A 31 -8.62 16.56 1.52
C ILE A 31 -9.67 15.51 1.95
N GLY A 32 -10.20 15.72 3.15
CA GLY A 32 -11.59 15.37 3.48
C GLY A 32 -11.76 14.36 4.61
N ALA A 33 -11.25 14.68 5.80
CA ALA A 33 -11.69 14.05 7.04
C ALA A 33 -13.23 14.02 7.09
N ASP A 34 -13.81 12.84 6.87
CA ASP A 34 -15.16 12.38 7.22
C ASP A 34 -16.24 13.48 7.39
N GLN A 35 -16.33 14.41 6.43
CA GLN A 35 -17.45 15.32 6.37
C GLN A 35 -18.58 14.55 5.71
N THR A 36 -19.39 13.92 6.56
CA THR A 36 -20.79 13.60 6.30
C THR A 36 -21.49 14.80 5.66
N SER A 37 -21.40 14.94 4.34
CA SER A 37 -22.14 15.93 3.59
C SER A 37 -22.81 15.25 2.41
N ARG A 38 -24.00 14.77 2.71
CA ARG A 38 -25.11 14.58 1.77
C ARG A 38 -25.04 15.63 0.64
N ARG A 39 -24.54 15.29 -0.55
CA ARG A 39 -24.76 15.96 -1.84
C ARG A 39 -24.53 14.91 -2.93
N SER A 40 -25.58 14.26 -3.42
CA SER A 40 -26.46 14.72 -4.50
C SER A 40 -25.69 15.23 -5.73
N SER A 41 -25.54 14.33 -6.69
CA SER A 41 -25.40 14.53 -8.14
C SER A 41 -24.35 15.50 -8.71
N ALA A 42 -23.62 14.94 -9.67
CA ALA A 42 -23.08 15.55 -10.90
C ALA A 42 -21.71 16.24 -10.84
N GLY A 43 -20.86 15.87 -11.80
CA GLY A 43 -19.77 16.71 -12.28
C GLY A 43 -18.59 15.93 -12.86
N VAL A 44 -18.55 15.78 -14.18
CA VAL A 44 -17.37 15.40 -14.95
C VAL A 44 -16.23 16.40 -14.65
N GLY A 45 -15.07 15.90 -14.23
CA GLY A 45 -13.88 16.71 -13.93
C GLY A 45 -13.27 16.34 -12.57
N VAL A 46 -12.56 15.21 -12.53
CA VAL A 46 -11.76 14.79 -11.36
C VAL A 46 -10.63 15.81 -11.19
N THR A 47 -10.59 16.50 -10.05
CA THR A 47 -9.42 17.25 -9.62
C THR A 47 -8.34 16.23 -9.31
N THR A 48 -7.41 16.07 -10.24
CA THR A 48 -6.18 15.30 -10.00
C THR A 48 -5.36 15.99 -8.92
N ASP A 49 -4.62 15.20 -8.14
CA ASP A 49 -3.51 15.67 -7.30
C ASP A 49 -2.58 16.58 -8.15
N PRO A 50 -1.87 17.59 -7.59
CA PRO A 50 -0.85 18.36 -8.31
C PRO A 50 0.09 17.55 -9.23
N ASP A 51 0.33 16.28 -8.93
CA ASP A 51 1.14 15.36 -9.75
C ASP A 51 0.37 14.56 -10.82
N GLY A 52 -0.93 14.81 -10.99
CA GLY A 52 -1.78 14.17 -12.00
C GLY A 52 -2.36 12.81 -11.57
N THR A 53 -2.13 12.38 -10.33
CA THR A 53 -2.66 11.13 -9.77
C THR A 53 -4.11 11.27 -9.29
N LEU A 54 -4.80 10.13 -9.16
CA LEU A 54 -6.12 10.08 -8.53
C LEU A 54 -6.05 10.71 -7.14
N PRO A 55 -7.08 11.45 -6.71
CA PRO A 55 -7.11 12.04 -5.38
C PRO A 55 -7.11 10.93 -4.32
N HIS A 56 -6.05 10.88 -3.51
CA HIS A 56 -5.94 9.98 -2.38
C HIS A 56 -6.53 10.66 -1.14
N GLU A 57 -7.23 9.92 -0.28
CA GLU A 57 -7.84 10.47 0.94
C GLU A 57 -6.83 10.53 2.11
N ALA A 58 -5.90 9.58 2.15
CA ALA A 58 -4.86 9.52 3.15
C ALA A 58 -3.56 8.94 2.58
N TYR A 59 -2.46 9.54 3.00
CA TYR A 59 -1.10 9.10 2.71
C TYR A 59 -0.42 8.74 4.03
N VAL A 60 0.16 7.55 4.09
CA VAL A 60 0.83 7.03 5.28
C VAL A 60 2.24 6.60 4.90
N GLU A 61 3.22 7.15 5.60
CA GLU A 61 4.62 6.79 5.44
C GLU A 61 5.06 5.96 6.65
N LEU A 62 5.57 4.76 6.38
CA LEU A 62 6.11 3.85 7.38
C LEU A 62 7.63 3.82 7.24
N GLY A 63 8.30 4.40 8.22
CA GLY A 63 9.75 4.34 8.33
C GLY A 63 10.23 2.93 8.68
N GLY A 64 11.50 2.65 8.37
CA GLY A 64 12.13 1.36 8.64
C GLY A 64 12.69 0.73 7.38
N ARG A 65 12.91 -0.60 7.43
CA ARG A 65 13.30 -1.40 6.27
C ARG A 65 12.35 -2.59 6.14
N PRO A 66 11.55 -2.70 5.07
CA PRO A 66 11.52 -1.81 3.90
C PRO A 66 10.95 -0.42 4.24
N LEU A 67 11.33 0.59 3.44
CA LEU A 67 10.59 1.85 3.39
C LEU A 67 9.25 1.57 2.71
N VAL A 68 8.15 2.00 3.31
CA VAL A 68 6.81 1.73 2.77
C VAL A 68 5.95 2.96 2.82
N ASP A 69 5.33 3.28 1.68
CA ASP A 69 4.34 4.34 1.57
C ASP A 69 2.99 3.73 1.19
N VAL A 70 1.91 4.21 1.79
CA VAL A 70 0.54 3.72 1.54
C VAL A 70 -0.33 4.91 1.18
N ARG A 71 -0.91 4.87 -0.02
CA ARG A 71 -1.95 5.80 -0.47
C ARG A 71 -3.29 5.08 -0.44
N LEU A 72 -4.24 5.63 0.31
CA LEU A 72 -5.61 5.12 0.42
C LEU A 72 -6.52 5.95 -0.48
N PHE A 73 -7.35 5.28 -1.27
CA PHE A 73 -8.28 5.90 -2.20
C PHE A 73 -9.74 5.73 -1.71
N PRO A 74 -10.67 6.58 -2.19
CA PRO A 74 -12.08 6.52 -1.80
C PRO A 74 -12.78 5.21 -2.22
N GLU A 75 -12.26 4.51 -3.23
CA GLU A 75 -12.90 3.37 -3.92
C GLU A 75 -12.55 2.01 -3.31
N ASP A 76 -12.21 1.98 -2.02
CA ASP A 76 -11.81 0.80 -1.25
C ASP A 76 -10.53 0.12 -1.72
N ASP A 77 -9.70 0.84 -2.48
CA ASP A 77 -8.39 0.44 -2.97
C ASP A 77 -7.25 1.27 -2.37
N ALA A 78 -6.05 0.77 -2.55
CA ALA A 78 -4.83 1.34 -2.05
C ALA A 78 -3.66 1.07 -3.00
N LEU A 79 -2.74 2.02 -3.04
CA LEU A 79 -1.43 1.87 -3.64
C LEU A 79 -0.40 1.76 -2.52
N ILE A 80 0.37 0.67 -2.52
CA ILE A 80 1.47 0.47 -1.57
C ILE A 80 2.80 0.54 -2.33
N THR A 81 3.68 1.46 -1.96
CA THR A 81 5.04 1.52 -2.50
C THR A 81 6.00 0.86 -1.53
N VAL A 82 6.71 -0.18 -1.97
CA VAL A 82 7.67 -0.95 -1.16
C VAL A 82 9.08 -0.77 -1.71
N ASP A 83 9.94 -0.05 -0.98
CA ASP A 83 11.34 0.22 -1.40
C ASP A 83 11.44 0.74 -2.85
N GLY A 84 10.48 1.59 -3.26
CA GLY A 84 10.35 2.16 -4.60
C GLY A 84 9.59 1.30 -5.62
N VAL A 85 9.04 0.15 -5.24
CA VAL A 85 8.18 -0.69 -6.08
C VAL A 85 6.71 -0.40 -5.79
N GLU A 86 6.02 0.17 -6.77
CA GLU A 86 4.58 0.47 -6.69
C GLU A 86 3.76 -0.81 -6.85
N CYS A 87 2.95 -1.13 -5.83
CA CYS A 87 2.01 -2.25 -5.80
C CYS A 87 0.58 -1.67 -5.82
N PRO A 88 -0.01 -1.45 -7.00
CA PRO A 88 -1.38 -0.95 -7.14
C PRO A 88 -2.42 -2.04 -6.85
N ASP A 89 -3.70 -1.65 -6.90
CA ASP A 89 -4.85 -2.56 -6.84
C ASP A 89 -4.90 -3.43 -5.56
N ILE A 90 -4.42 -2.91 -4.43
CA ILE A 90 -4.54 -3.56 -3.13
C ILE A 90 -5.87 -3.17 -2.50
N ALA A 91 -6.73 -4.13 -2.18
CA ALA A 91 -7.95 -3.83 -1.43
C ALA A 91 -7.59 -3.23 -0.06
N ARG A 92 -8.34 -2.21 0.38
CA ARG A 92 -8.12 -1.53 1.68
C ARG A 92 -8.04 -2.52 2.84
N ASP A 93 -8.93 -3.53 2.83
CA ASP A 93 -8.99 -4.61 3.82
C ASP A 93 -7.73 -5.51 3.84
N ASP A 94 -7.01 -5.59 2.72
CA ASP A 94 -5.80 -6.41 2.58
C ASP A 94 -4.53 -5.64 2.99
N VAL A 95 -4.57 -4.30 3.09
CA VAL A 95 -3.40 -3.47 3.43
C VAL A 95 -2.72 -3.92 4.74
N PRO A 96 -3.42 -4.15 5.87
CA PRO A 96 -2.76 -4.59 7.09
C PRO A 96 -2.14 -5.98 6.98
N ALA A 97 -2.69 -6.86 6.15
CA ALA A 97 -2.14 -8.20 5.93
C ALA A 97 -0.89 -8.14 5.03
N PHE A 98 -0.94 -7.31 3.99
CA PHE A 98 0.19 -7.05 3.12
C PHE A 98 1.40 -6.55 3.92
N LEU A 99 1.21 -5.53 4.76
CA LEU A 99 2.28 -4.96 5.58
C LEU A 99 2.85 -5.98 6.58
N ARG A 100 1.98 -6.78 7.24
CA ARG A 100 2.45 -7.86 8.12
C ARG A 100 3.33 -8.84 7.37
N ALA A 101 2.94 -9.26 6.17
CA ALA A 101 3.74 -10.16 5.36
C ALA A 101 5.12 -9.57 4.99
N LEU A 102 5.22 -8.25 4.78
CA LEU A 102 6.52 -7.59 4.57
C LEU A 102 7.40 -7.63 5.82
N TYR A 103 6.88 -7.20 6.97
CA TYR A 103 7.65 -7.04 8.20
C TYR A 103 7.96 -8.35 8.91
N GLU A 104 7.11 -9.36 8.78
CA GLU A 104 7.36 -10.73 9.27
C GLU A 104 8.28 -11.53 8.33
N GLY A 105 8.59 -10.97 7.15
CA GLY A 105 9.52 -11.57 6.21
C GLY A 105 8.95 -12.71 5.38
N HIS A 106 7.63 -12.72 5.19
CA HIS A 106 6.92 -13.65 4.32
C HIS A 106 6.91 -13.24 2.85
N ALA A 107 7.19 -11.96 2.55
CA ALA A 107 7.38 -11.49 1.18
C ALA A 107 8.71 -11.95 0.59
N TRP A 108 8.71 -12.29 -0.70
CA TRP A 108 9.90 -12.72 -1.43
C TRP A 108 9.97 -12.12 -2.83
N VAL A 109 11.18 -12.07 -3.39
CA VAL A 109 11.39 -11.66 -4.78
C VAL A 109 11.63 -12.91 -5.61
N LYS A 110 10.70 -13.22 -6.51
CA LYS A 110 10.86 -14.30 -7.47
C LYS A 110 11.71 -13.83 -8.64
N THR A 111 12.84 -14.47 -8.85
CA THR A 111 13.74 -14.15 -9.95
C THR A 111 13.58 -15.14 -11.12
N ARG A 112 13.71 -14.66 -12.35
CA ARG A 112 13.77 -15.48 -13.57
C ARG A 112 15.04 -15.16 -14.31
N ARG A 113 15.79 -16.19 -14.71
CA ARG A 113 17.08 -16.03 -15.40
C ARG A 113 16.96 -15.70 -16.88
N PHE A 114 15.94 -16.21 -17.58
CA PHE A 114 15.78 -15.99 -19.01
C PHE A 114 14.31 -15.99 -19.50
N PRO A 115 13.82 -14.88 -20.09
CA PRO A 115 14.42 -13.54 -20.02
C PRO A 115 14.53 -13.08 -18.55
N PRO A 116 15.52 -12.23 -18.20
CA PRO A 116 15.66 -11.68 -16.85
C PRO A 116 14.39 -10.96 -16.41
N SER A 117 13.81 -11.37 -15.28
CA SER A 117 12.71 -10.64 -14.64
C SER A 117 12.66 -10.89 -13.14
N HIS A 118 12.12 -9.91 -12.42
CA HIS A 118 11.95 -9.96 -10.98
C HIS A 118 10.50 -9.61 -10.65
N PHE A 119 9.92 -10.34 -9.70
CA PHE A 119 8.58 -10.07 -9.22
C PHE A 119 8.59 -10.04 -7.70
N LEU A 120 8.02 -8.98 -7.12
CA LEU A 120 7.71 -8.97 -5.70
C LEU A 120 6.47 -9.83 -5.48
N MET A 121 6.57 -10.80 -4.57
CA MET A 121 5.50 -11.71 -4.22
C MET A 121 5.15 -11.48 -2.75
N VAL A 122 3.90 -11.11 -2.48
CA VAL A 122 3.42 -10.85 -1.12
C VAL A 122 2.19 -11.73 -0.84
N PRO A 123 2.28 -12.67 0.11
CA PRO A 123 1.14 -13.50 0.45
C PRO A 123 0.06 -12.68 1.13
N LEU A 124 -1.18 -12.87 0.70
CA LEU A 124 -2.39 -12.28 1.24
C LEU A 124 -3.29 -13.38 1.83
N PRO A 125 -4.23 -13.03 2.73
CA PRO A 125 -5.08 -14.04 3.32
C PRO A 125 -6.00 -14.68 2.26
N GLY A 126 -6.30 -15.97 2.47
CA GLY A 126 -7.07 -16.78 1.52
C GLY A 126 -6.24 -17.41 0.39
N ASP A 127 -4.96 -17.72 0.65
CA ASP A 127 -4.02 -18.33 -0.31
C ASP A 127 -3.81 -17.50 -1.59
N ARG A 128 -4.11 -16.20 -1.50
CA ARG A 128 -3.86 -15.23 -2.56
C ARG A 128 -2.41 -14.73 -2.45
N VAL A 129 -1.82 -14.38 -3.57
CA VAL A 129 -0.50 -13.75 -3.60
C VAL A 129 -0.57 -12.54 -4.51
N HIS A 130 -0.28 -11.36 -3.95
CA HIS A 130 -0.06 -10.18 -4.76
C HIS A 130 1.29 -10.33 -5.47
N LYS A 131 1.29 -10.04 -6.77
CA LYS A 131 2.45 -10.22 -7.64
C LYS A 131 2.67 -8.92 -8.41
N GLU A 132 3.78 -8.27 -8.12
CA GLU A 132 4.15 -7.02 -8.79
C GLU A 132 5.43 -7.20 -9.60
N PHE A 133 5.48 -6.61 -10.80
CA PHE A 133 6.66 -6.65 -11.65
C PHE A 133 7.64 -5.57 -11.22
N ILE A 134 8.92 -5.93 -11.10
CA ILE A 134 9.97 -4.98 -10.74
C ILE A 134 10.75 -4.62 -12.02
N PRO A 135 10.51 -3.43 -12.62
CA PRO A 135 11.07 -3.08 -13.93
C PRO A 135 12.55 -2.71 -13.89
N VAL A 136 13.03 -2.18 -12.77
CA VAL A 136 14.40 -1.66 -12.59
C VAL A 136 15.02 -2.27 -11.34
N GLY A 137 16.35 -2.38 -11.32
CA GLY A 137 17.14 -3.16 -10.35
C GLY A 137 16.65 -3.19 -8.90
N LEU A 138 17.00 -4.26 -8.19
CA LEU A 138 16.55 -4.50 -6.83
C LEU A 138 17.27 -3.55 -5.85
N GLY A 139 16.47 -2.82 -5.05
CA GLY A 139 16.96 -2.13 -3.87
C GLY A 139 17.61 -3.09 -2.86
N PRO A 140 18.40 -2.60 -1.90
CA PRO A 140 19.12 -3.44 -0.94
C PRO A 140 18.20 -4.41 -0.17
N TRP A 141 16.99 -3.97 0.20
CA TRP A 141 16.04 -4.83 0.91
C TRP A 141 15.48 -5.92 -0.01
N LEU A 142 15.05 -5.53 -1.23
CA LEU A 142 14.53 -6.47 -2.23
C LEU A 142 15.55 -7.54 -2.62
N ASN A 143 16.82 -7.16 -2.75
CA ASN A 143 17.91 -8.10 -3.05
C ASN A 143 18.10 -9.13 -1.93
N GLY A 144 17.92 -8.72 -0.66
CA GLY A 144 17.92 -9.65 0.48
C GLY A 144 16.74 -10.63 0.53
N ARG A 145 15.75 -10.48 -0.36
CA ARG A 145 14.53 -11.30 -0.42
C ARG A 145 14.47 -12.20 -1.66
N THR A 146 15.51 -12.24 -2.48
CA THR A 146 15.51 -13.05 -3.71
C THR A 146 15.47 -14.55 -3.39
N GLN A 147 14.60 -15.26 -4.11
CA GLN A 147 14.52 -16.72 -4.15
C GLN A 147 14.65 -17.23 -5.60
#